data_AF-A0A535VMV9-F1
#
_entry.id   AF-A0A535VMV9-F1
#
_cell.length_a   1.000
_cell.length_b   1.000
_cell.length_c   1.000
_cell.angle_alpha   90.00
_cell.angle_beta   90.00
_cell.angle_gamma   90.00
#
_symmetry.space_group_name_H-M   'P 1'
#
loop_
_entity.id
_entity.type
_entity.pdbx_description
1 polymer ?
#
loop_
_entity_poly.entity_id
_entity_poly.type
_entity_poly.pdbx_seq_one_letter_code
_entity_poly.pdbx_strand_id
1 'polypeptide(L)'
;MSHELSPRQQQIITLVALGLSDKEISAQLSLSQHTVRTYLDRLFQHLGCRSRARAVALWMGRTEPWNAAARPVLLDAPLVEGPLQ
;
A
#
# COMPACT_ATOMS: atom_id res chain seq x y z
N MET A 1 -4.04 13.79 -5.97
CA MET A 1 -4.33 13.27 -7.33
C MET A 1 -4.79 11.83 -7.21
N SER A 2 -6.04 11.63 -6.81
CA SER A 2 -6.56 10.34 -6.31
C SER A 2 -7.84 9.88 -7.01
N HIS A 3 -8.16 10.40 -8.20
CA HIS A 3 -9.53 10.34 -8.72
C HIS A 3 -9.82 9.33 -9.86
N GLU A 4 -8.90 8.56 -10.43
CA GLU A 4 -9.25 7.82 -11.67
C GLU A 4 -8.86 6.33 -11.72
N LEU A 5 -9.04 5.60 -10.61
CA LEU A 5 -9.17 4.14 -10.72
C LEU A 5 -10.56 3.79 -11.23
N SER A 6 -10.63 3.01 -12.31
CA SER A 6 -11.90 2.43 -12.77
C SER A 6 -12.56 1.60 -11.65
N PRO A 7 -13.89 1.40 -11.67
CA PRO A 7 -14.58 0.60 -10.66
C PRO A 7 -13.97 -0.80 -10.49
N ARG A 8 -13.49 -1.40 -11.58
CA ARG A 8 -12.84 -2.72 -11.53
C ARG A 8 -11.46 -2.67 -10.86
N GLN A 9 -10.69 -1.62 -11.13
CA GLN A 9 -9.41 -1.38 -10.47
C GLN A 9 -9.58 -1.11 -8.97
N GLN A 10 -10.63 -0.37 -8.58
CA GLN A 10 -10.98 -0.15 -7.17
C GLN A 10 -11.33 -1.46 -6.45
N GLN A 11 -12.14 -2.33 -7.07
CA GLN A 11 -12.44 -3.65 -6.51
C GLN A 11 -11.16 -4.47 -6.30
N ILE A 12 -10.28 -4.49 -7.30
CA ILE A 12 -9.04 -5.26 -7.23
C ILE A 12 -8.10 -4.72 -6.15
N ILE A 13 -7.85 -3.41 -6.08
CA ILE A 13 -6.96 -2.85 -5.05
C ILE A 13 -7.52 -3.02 -3.63
N THR A 14 -8.85 -3.03 -3.48
CA THR A 14 -9.52 -3.32 -2.20
C THR A 14 -9.25 -4.76 -1.75
N LEU A 15 -9.46 -5.74 -2.63
CA LEU A 15 -9.15 -7.15 -2.32
C LEU A 15 -7.64 -7.34 -2.09
N VAL A 16 -6.82 -6.58 -2.79
CA VAL A 16 -5.37 -6.60 -2.61
C VAL A 16 -4.97 -6.10 -1.23
N ALA A 17 -5.58 -5.00 -0.77
CA ALA A 17 -5.40 -4.41 0.55
C ALA A 17 -5.86 -5.32 1.69
N LEU A 18 -6.86 -6.17 1.43
CA LEU A 18 -7.29 -7.23 2.35
C LEU A 18 -6.33 -8.42 2.42
N GLY A 19 -5.25 -8.42 1.61
CA GLY A 19 -4.22 -9.46 1.62
C GLY A 19 -4.49 -10.66 0.71
N LEU A 20 -5.55 -10.64 -0.11
CA LEU A 20 -5.94 -11.80 -0.94
C LEU A 20 -4.96 -12.04 -2.09
N SER A 21 -4.56 -13.28 -2.30
CA SER A 21 -3.74 -13.69 -3.45
C SER A 21 -4.46 -13.50 -4.78
N ASP A 22 -3.72 -13.47 -5.89
CA ASP A 22 -4.30 -13.36 -7.25
C ASP A 22 -5.33 -14.48 -7.53
N LYS A 23 -5.11 -15.68 -6.96
CA LYS A 23 -6.03 -16.82 -7.04
C LYS A 23 -7.34 -16.52 -6.32
N GLU A 24 -7.29 -16.00 -5.10
CA GLU A 24 -8.47 -15.64 -4.32
C GLU A 24 -9.23 -14.48 -4.96
N ILE A 25 -8.52 -13.46 -5.45
CA ILE A 25 -9.10 -12.34 -6.20
C ILE A 25 -9.81 -12.85 -7.46
N SER A 26 -9.20 -13.78 -8.19
CA SER A 26 -9.78 -14.37 -9.39
C SER A 26 -11.08 -15.13 -9.09
N ALA A 27 -11.12 -15.87 -7.98
CA ALA A 27 -12.32 -16.57 -7.53
C ALA A 27 -13.44 -15.59 -7.10
N GLN A 28 -13.10 -14.59 -6.28
CA GLN A 28 -14.03 -13.56 -5.81
C GLN A 28 -14.68 -12.78 -6.95
N LEU A 29 -13.90 -12.45 -7.99
CA LEU A 29 -14.35 -11.60 -9.10
C LEU A 29 -14.83 -12.39 -10.32
N SER A 30 -14.84 -13.73 -10.25
CA SER A 30 -15.12 -14.64 -11.37
C SER A 30 -14.30 -14.32 -12.63
N LEU A 31 -13.00 -14.10 -12.43
CA LEU A 31 -12.03 -13.81 -13.49
C LEU A 31 -10.97 -14.91 -13.57
N SER A 32 -10.22 -14.94 -14.68
CA SER A 32 -8.98 -15.72 -14.72
C SER A 32 -7.86 -15.02 -13.94
N GLN A 33 -6.91 -15.77 -13.38
CA GLN A 33 -5.71 -15.19 -12.74
C GLN A 33 -4.92 -14.30 -13.71
N HIS A 34 -4.86 -14.67 -14.98
CA HIS A 34 -4.21 -13.87 -16.02
C HIS A 34 -4.90 -12.51 -16.17
N THR A 35 -6.24 -12.48 -16.23
CA THR A 35 -7.01 -11.24 -16.28
C THR A 35 -6.78 -10.37 -15.05
N VAL A 36 -6.74 -10.96 -13.85
CA VAL A 36 -6.41 -10.23 -12.61
C VAL A 36 -5.02 -9.60 -12.70
N ARG A 37 -4.03 -10.35 -13.18
CA ARG A 37 -2.65 -9.84 -13.37
C ARG A 37 -2.59 -8.68 -14.35
N THR A 38 -3.31 -8.76 -15.47
CA THR A 38 -3.42 -7.64 -16.42
C THR A 38 -4.01 -6.39 -15.79
N TYR A 39 -5.06 -6.53 -14.96
CA TYR A 39 -5.62 -5.40 -14.23
C TYR A 39 -4.65 -4.84 -13.18
N LEU A 40 -3.92 -5.70 -12.47
CA LEU A 40 -2.88 -5.28 -11.51
C LEU A 40 -1.75 -4.53 -12.19
N ASP A 41 -1.27 -4.99 -13.35
CA ASP A 41 -0.24 -4.31 -14.12
C ASP A 41 -0.68 -2.90 -14.54
N ARG A 42 -1.89 -2.78 -15.09
CA ARG A 42 -2.48 -1.47 -15.44
C ARG A 42 -2.67 -0.58 -14.23
N LEU A 43 -3.07 -1.15 -13.10
CA LEU A 43 -3.23 -0.44 -11.83
C LEU A 43 -1.88 0.06 -11.30
N PHE A 44 -0.84 -0.78 -11.34
CA PHE A 44 0.52 -0.44 -10.93
C PHE A 44 1.12 0.66 -11.83
N GLN A 45 0.92 0.56 -13.14
CA GLN A 45 1.30 1.61 -14.09
C GLN A 45 0.58 2.93 -13.80
N HIS A 46 -0.74 2.88 -13.58
CA HIS A 46 -1.53 4.06 -13.25
C HIS A 46 -1.10 4.71 -11.92
N LEU A 47 -0.75 3.90 -10.92
CA LEU A 47 -0.24 4.37 -9.63
C LEU A 47 1.26 4.69 -9.63
N GLY A 48 1.97 4.48 -10.74
CA GLY A 48 3.42 4.71 -10.84
C GLY A 48 4.24 3.83 -9.88
N CYS A 49 3.79 2.61 -9.59
CA CYS A 49 4.48 1.69 -8.68
C CYS A 49 4.68 0.31 -9.32
N ARG A 50 5.52 -0.52 -8.69
CA ARG A 50 5.76 -1.92 -9.11
C ARG A 50 5.58 -2.92 -7.97
N SER A 51 5.18 -2.43 -6.80
CA SER A 51 5.04 -3.24 -5.60
C SER A 51 3.61 -3.18 -5.11
N ARG A 52 3.05 -4.36 -4.83
CA ARG A 52 1.73 -4.55 -4.26
C ARG A 52 1.53 -3.74 -2.98
N ALA A 53 2.49 -3.79 -2.06
CA ALA A 53 2.43 -3.05 -0.80
C ALA A 53 2.44 -1.53 -1.04
N ARG A 54 3.27 -1.07 -1.99
CA ARG A 54 3.33 0.35 -2.38
C ARG A 54 2.04 0.82 -3.04
N ALA A 55 1.41 0.00 -3.88
CA ALA A 55 0.13 0.29 -4.50
C ALA A 55 -0.98 0.49 -3.45
N VAL A 56 -1.01 -0.38 -2.44
CA VAL A 56 -1.96 -0.27 -1.31
C VAL A 56 -1.70 0.99 -0.49
N ALA A 57 -0.43 1.27 -0.16
CA ALA A 57 -0.06 2.48 0.57
C ALA A 57 -0.46 3.77 -0.18
N LEU A 58 -0.20 3.81 -1.50
CA LEU A 58 -0.62 4.90 -2.39
C LEU A 58 -2.13 5.06 -2.41
N TRP A 59 -2.87 3.96 -2.55
CA TRP A 59 -4.34 3.97 -2.58
C TRP A 59 -4.95 4.42 -1.25
N MET A 60 -4.37 4.00 -0.11
CA MET A 60 -4.82 4.40 1.23
C MET A 60 -4.45 5.84 1.62
N GLY A 61 -3.70 6.56 0.77
CA GLY A 61 -3.13 7.87 1.14
C GLY A 61 -2.03 7.76 2.22
N ARG A 62 -1.54 6.55 2.51
CA ARG A 62 -0.42 6.28 3.42
C ARG A 62 0.91 6.39 2.67
N THR A 63 1.09 7.47 1.94
CA THR A 63 2.41 7.83 1.40
C THR A 63 3.00 8.91 2.28
N GLU A 64 3.54 8.51 3.41
CA GLU A 64 4.67 9.27 3.93
C GLU A 64 5.80 9.07 2.92
N PRO A 65 6.43 10.14 2.39
CA PRO A 65 7.69 9.97 1.72
C PRO A 65 8.62 9.35 2.77
N TRP A 66 9.14 8.15 2.51
CA TRP A 66 10.37 7.73 3.15
C TRP A 66 11.48 8.66 2.64
N ASN A 67 11.50 9.90 3.13
CA ASN A 67 12.71 10.67 3.23
C ASN A 67 13.40 10.17 4.50
N ALA A 68 14.72 10.08 4.49
CA ALA A 68 15.49 9.79 5.69
C ALA A 68 15.27 10.82 6.84
N ALA A 69 14.34 11.77 6.69
CA ALA A 69 13.92 12.75 7.69
C ALA A 69 12.61 12.38 8.42
N ALA A 70 11.83 11.39 7.96
CA ALA A 70 10.62 10.92 8.64
C ALA A 70 10.92 9.72 9.56
N ARG A 71 11.94 9.83 10.42
CA ARG A 71 12.07 8.95 11.59
C ARG A 71 11.08 9.46 12.64
N PRO A 72 10.01 8.72 13.00
CA PRO A 72 9.36 8.98 14.27
C PRO A 72 10.40 8.70 15.35
N VAL A 73 10.88 9.76 15.99
CA VAL A 73 11.50 9.66 17.31
C VAL A 73 10.44 9.03 18.21
N LEU A 74 10.66 7.76 18.53
CA LEU A 74 10.08 7.07 19.67
C LEU A 74 11.31 6.62 20.47
N LEU A 75 11.91 7.56 21.20
CA LEU A 75 11.66 7.74 22.62
C LEU A 75 11.99 6.47 23.40
N ASP A 76 13.30 6.19 23.51
CA ASP A 76 13.83 5.73 24.78
C ASP A 76 14.01 7.00 25.64
N ALA A 77 12.98 7.32 26.40
CA ALA A 77 13.08 8.17 27.58
C ALA A 77 12.92 7.25 28.80
N PRO A 78 13.42 7.58 29.98
CA PRO A 78 14.57 8.43 30.35
C PRO A 78 15.57 7.64 31.24
N LEU A 79 16.88 7.86 31.11
CA LEU A 79 17.76 7.63 32.27
C LEU A 79 17.85 8.95 33.03
N VAL A 80 17.05 9.01 34.09
CA VAL A 80 17.33 9.81 35.28
C VAL A 80 18.83 9.76 35.58
N GLU A 81 19.48 10.91 35.64
CA GLU A 81 20.55 11.20 36.60
C GLU A 81 20.52 12.73 36.79
N GLY A 82 20.09 13.17 37.98
CA GLY A 82 19.92 14.58 38.32
C GLY A 82 21.25 15.35 38.41
N PRO A 83 21.20 16.68 38.57
CA PRO A 83 22.41 17.47 38.73
C PRO A 83 22.90 17.32 40.17
N LEU A 84 24.13 16.86 40.37
CA LEU A 84 24.88 17.15 41.59
C LEU A 84 26.37 17.24 41.26
N GLN A 85 26.79 18.50 41.16
CA GLN A 85 28.10 19.06 41.51
C GLN A 85 29.35 18.32 41.05
#